data_AF-J3BNM8-F1
#
_entry.id   AF-J3BNM8-F1
#
_cell.length_a   1.000
_cell.length_b   1.000
_cell.length_c   1.000
_cell.angle_alpha   90.00
_cell.angle_beta   90.00
_cell.angle_gamma   90.00
#
_symmetry.space_group_name_H-M   'P 1'
#
loop_
_entity.id
_entity.type
_entity.pdbx_description
1 polymer ?
#
loop_
_entity_poly.entity_id
_entity_poly.type
_entity_poly.pdbx_seq_one_letter_code
_entity_poly.pdbx_strand_id
1 'polypeptide(L)'
;MEKAEHERIVAKRRKERAREIWSFGRTEPWPEFDVIYTGKLTLACSGSADGLRKSWSDGKTQAVENMLDAFIDGIKLIISAEVERDRLYAEKQRRRQVMRHRRQLAEQRVKREEKRLAYLDWIAKTRREVDDLRATIDAVPREVDLPPDYQRMIAWAECRLANLEAQTTVEQIQDTLVERGLYADPDPLYDPEGDPPPEVNYWDY
;
A
#
# COMPACT_ATOMS: atom_id res chain seq x y z
N MET A 1 16.56 -43.86 -20.31
CA MET A 1 15.37 -42.97 -20.20
C MET A 1 15.67 -41.54 -20.66
N GLU A 2 16.88 -41.03 -20.45
CA GLU A 2 17.24 -39.61 -20.69
C GLU A 2 17.21 -39.14 -22.16
N LYS A 3 17.58 -39.99 -23.13
CA LYS A 3 17.49 -39.62 -24.57
C LYS A 3 16.05 -39.31 -25.02
N ALA A 4 15.08 -40.06 -24.51
CA ALA A 4 13.68 -39.87 -24.85
C ALA A 4 13.09 -38.57 -24.25
N GLU A 5 13.56 -38.14 -23.07
CA GLU A 5 13.17 -36.86 -22.48
C GLU A 5 13.81 -35.67 -23.20
N HIS A 6 15.09 -35.79 -23.57
CA HIS A 6 15.79 -34.78 -24.37
C HIS A 6 15.10 -34.56 -25.73
N GLU A 7 14.77 -35.62 -26.45
CA GLU A 7 14.04 -35.55 -27.73
C GLU A 7 12.65 -34.90 -27.58
N ARG A 8 11.95 -35.17 -26.47
CA ARG A 8 10.67 -34.52 -26.14
C ARG A 8 10.82 -33.02 -25.89
N ILE A 9 11.85 -32.59 -25.15
CA ILE A 9 12.13 -31.18 -24.87
C ILE A 9 12.52 -30.44 -26.16
N VAL A 10 13.37 -31.04 -26.99
CA VAL A 10 13.76 -30.51 -28.31
C VAL A 10 12.54 -30.36 -29.22
N ALA A 11 11.68 -31.38 -29.31
CA ALA A 11 10.48 -31.36 -30.14
C ALA A 11 9.45 -30.32 -29.65
N LYS A 12 9.30 -30.15 -28.33
CA LYS A 12 8.46 -29.12 -27.72
C LYS A 12 8.96 -27.72 -28.08
N ARG A 13 10.27 -27.47 -27.98
CA ARG A 13 10.88 -26.17 -28.34
C ARG A 13 10.77 -25.85 -29.83
N ARG A 14 10.86 -26.85 -30.70
CA ARG A 14 10.64 -26.66 -32.14
C ARG A 14 9.21 -26.16 -32.41
N LYS A 15 8.22 -26.66 -31.68
CA LYS A 15 6.82 -26.19 -31.76
C LYS A 15 6.62 -24.80 -31.17
N GLU A 16 7.26 -24.47 -30.05
CA GLU A 16 7.19 -23.14 -29.42
C GLU A 16 7.84 -22.05 -30.30
N ARG A 17 9.01 -22.35 -30.89
CA ARG A 17 9.71 -21.44 -31.82
C ARG A 17 8.89 -21.17 -33.09
N ALA A 18 8.17 -22.18 -33.60
CA ALA A 18 7.24 -22.03 -34.73
C ALA A 18 6.00 -21.17 -34.40
N ARG A 19 5.75 -20.90 -33.11
CA ARG A 19 4.65 -20.05 -32.62
C ARG A 19 5.13 -18.70 -32.08
N GLU A 20 6.41 -18.36 -32.30
CA GLU A 20 7.06 -17.15 -31.78
C GLU A 20 6.99 -16.98 -30.24
N ILE A 21 6.80 -18.09 -29.52
CA ILE A 21 6.79 -18.09 -28.06
C ILE A 21 8.23 -18.23 -27.57
N TRP A 22 8.70 -17.23 -26.83
CA TRP A 22 10.01 -17.26 -26.16
C TRP A 22 10.01 -18.27 -25.01
N SER A 23 10.95 -19.22 -24.99
CA SER A 23 11.11 -20.17 -23.89
C SER A 23 12.51 -20.18 -23.28
N PHE A 24 12.57 -20.02 -21.95
CA PHE A 24 13.78 -19.99 -21.14
C PHE A 24 13.99 -21.35 -20.46
N GLY A 25 14.76 -22.22 -21.09
CA GLY A 25 15.16 -23.53 -20.56
C GLY A 25 16.46 -23.99 -21.23
N ARG A 26 17.19 -24.92 -20.61
CA ARG A 26 18.35 -25.54 -21.27
C ARG A 26 17.84 -26.74 -22.07
N THR A 27 18.28 -26.89 -23.33
CA THR A 27 17.92 -28.08 -24.13
C THR A 27 18.87 -29.24 -23.83
N GLU A 28 20.14 -28.92 -23.55
CA GLU A 28 21.18 -29.91 -23.29
C GLU A 28 20.98 -30.59 -21.93
N PRO A 29 21.26 -31.90 -21.82
CA PRO A 29 21.39 -32.57 -20.54
C PRO A 29 22.41 -31.82 -19.66
N TRP A 30 22.23 -31.88 -18.34
CA TRP A 30 23.22 -31.30 -17.42
C TRP A 30 24.60 -31.89 -17.74
N PRO A 31 25.66 -31.05 -17.86
CA PRO A 31 26.99 -31.57 -18.14
C PRO A 31 27.37 -32.58 -17.05
N GLU A 32 27.82 -33.76 -17.48
CA GLU A 32 28.38 -34.76 -16.59
C GLU A 32 29.70 -34.21 -16.05
N PHE A 33 29.77 -34.00 -14.74
CA PHE A 33 30.97 -33.52 -14.07
C PHE A 33 31.73 -34.71 -13.50
N ASP A 34 32.95 -34.92 -13.97
CA ASP A 34 33.89 -35.82 -13.31
C ASP A 34 34.56 -35.10 -12.13
N VAL A 35 34.38 -35.62 -10.92
CA VAL A 35 34.97 -35.05 -9.71
C VAL A 35 36.43 -35.52 -9.61
N ILE A 36 37.36 -34.60 -9.87
CA ILE A 36 38.80 -34.84 -9.74
C ILE A 36 39.30 -34.21 -8.44
N TYR A 37 39.82 -35.03 -7.52
CA TYR A 37 40.40 -34.57 -6.26
C TYR A 37 41.84 -34.06 -6.50
N THR A 38 42.02 -32.75 -6.50
CA THR A 38 43.32 -32.10 -6.78
C THR A 38 44.12 -31.75 -5.53
N GLY A 39 43.54 -31.94 -4.33
CA GLY A 39 44.18 -31.59 -3.06
C GLY A 39 44.33 -30.09 -2.79
N LYS A 40 43.75 -29.23 -3.63
CA LYS A 40 43.74 -27.77 -3.44
C LYS A 40 42.50 -27.34 -2.67
N LEU A 41 42.69 -26.50 -1.66
CA LEU A 41 41.65 -25.97 -0.81
C LEU A 41 41.30 -24.52 -1.18
N THR A 42 40.06 -24.15 -0.91
CA THR A 42 39.56 -22.79 -1.04
C THR A 42 38.61 -22.49 0.09
N LEU A 43 38.93 -21.46 0.87
CA LEU A 43 38.02 -20.86 1.83
C LEU A 43 37.24 -19.77 1.11
N ALA A 44 35.91 -19.84 1.18
CA ALA A 44 35.03 -18.85 0.59
C ALA A 44 33.91 -18.47 1.55
N CYS A 45 33.60 -17.19 1.59
CA CYS A 45 32.42 -16.66 2.26
C CYS A 45 31.32 -16.42 1.21
N SER A 46 30.16 -17.06 1.42
CA SER A 46 28.97 -16.81 0.60
C SER A 46 28.25 -15.55 1.06
N GLY A 47 27.48 -14.91 0.16
CA GLY A 47 26.73 -13.68 0.45
C GLY A 47 27.24 -12.44 -0.30
N SER A 48 26.62 -11.28 -0.07
CA SER A 48 27.10 -10.01 -0.61
C SER A 48 28.18 -9.43 0.31
N ALA A 49 29.25 -8.90 -0.27
CA ALA A 49 30.34 -8.31 0.52
C ALA A 49 30.75 -6.94 -0.02
N ASP A 50 29.88 -6.24 -0.78
CA ASP A 50 30.11 -4.86 -1.24
C ASP A 50 31.54 -4.56 -1.71
N GLY A 51 32.07 -5.40 -2.61
CA GLY A 51 33.43 -5.25 -3.16
C GLY A 51 34.57 -5.79 -2.29
N LEU A 52 34.28 -6.28 -1.07
CA LEU A 52 35.24 -6.98 -0.21
C LEU A 52 35.59 -8.37 -0.78
N ARG A 53 36.82 -8.81 -0.48
CA ARG A 53 37.33 -10.13 -0.87
C ARG A 53 36.53 -11.24 -0.19
N LYS A 54 36.14 -12.27 -0.97
CA LYS A 54 35.33 -13.41 -0.49
C LYS A 54 36.00 -14.77 -0.61
N SER A 55 37.12 -14.88 -1.32
CA SER A 55 37.77 -16.16 -1.58
C SER A 55 39.28 -16.11 -1.35
N TRP A 56 39.78 -17.19 -0.74
CA TRP A 56 41.17 -17.45 -0.43
C TRP A 56 41.45 -18.89 -0.83
N SER A 57 42.30 -19.07 -1.83
CA SER A 57 42.55 -20.37 -2.47
C SER A 57 44.03 -20.68 -2.44
N ASP A 58 44.37 -21.97 -2.45
CA ASP A 58 45.74 -22.41 -2.66
C ASP A 58 46.30 -21.90 -4.00
N GLY A 59 47.45 -21.25 -3.91
CA GLY A 59 48.25 -20.79 -5.04
C GLY A 59 49.40 -21.73 -5.37
N LYS A 60 50.32 -21.26 -6.22
CA LYS A 60 51.56 -21.99 -6.53
C LYS A 60 52.57 -21.99 -5.38
N THR A 61 52.56 -20.93 -4.56
CA THR A 61 53.51 -20.68 -3.47
C THR A 61 52.83 -20.33 -2.15
N GLN A 62 51.50 -20.19 -2.16
CA GLN A 62 50.70 -19.76 -1.03
C GLN A 62 49.72 -20.86 -0.68
N ALA A 63 49.82 -21.40 0.52
CA ALA A 63 48.89 -22.37 1.07
C ALA A 63 47.81 -21.66 1.90
N VAL A 64 46.60 -22.21 1.96
CA VAL A 64 45.47 -21.68 2.72
C VAL A 64 45.81 -21.49 4.20
N GLU A 65 46.62 -22.37 4.78
CA GLU A 65 47.08 -22.31 6.17
C GLU A 65 47.83 -21.00 6.47
N ASN A 66 48.62 -20.51 5.52
CA ASN A 66 49.35 -19.25 5.64
C ASN A 66 48.46 -18.02 5.39
N MET A 67 47.22 -18.22 4.96
CA MET A 67 46.23 -17.17 4.70
C MET A 67 45.16 -17.08 5.78
N LEU A 68 45.21 -17.90 6.83
CA LEU A 68 44.16 -17.97 7.84
C LEU A 68 43.93 -16.62 8.55
N ASP A 69 44.99 -15.88 8.88
CA ASP A 69 44.84 -14.56 9.50
C ASP A 69 44.15 -13.57 8.56
N ALA A 70 44.60 -13.52 7.30
CA ALA A 70 43.99 -12.67 6.26
C ALA A 70 42.55 -13.07 5.94
N PHE A 71 42.22 -14.36 6.06
CA PHE A 71 40.87 -14.87 5.96
C PHE A 71 40.02 -14.38 7.14
N ILE A 72 40.47 -14.57 8.37
CA ILE A 72 39.76 -14.15 9.59
C ILE A 72 39.51 -12.63 9.57
N ASP A 73 40.50 -11.83 9.21
CA ASP A 73 40.35 -10.38 9.13
C ASP A 73 39.40 -9.97 8.01
N GLY A 74 39.44 -10.67 6.87
CA GLY A 74 38.44 -10.50 5.81
C GLY A 74 37.03 -10.79 6.28
N ILE A 75 36.82 -11.88 7.03
CA ILE A 75 35.52 -12.23 7.60
C ILE A 75 35.04 -11.17 8.61
N LYS A 76 35.90 -10.70 9.52
CA LYS A 76 35.54 -9.62 10.47
C LYS A 76 35.09 -8.36 9.73
N LEU A 77 35.77 -7.99 8.66
CA LEU A 77 35.42 -6.83 7.85
C LEU A 77 34.08 -7.00 7.14
N ILE A 78 33.81 -8.19 6.58
CA ILE A 78 32.52 -8.52 5.95
C ILE A 78 31.39 -8.42 6.97
N ILE A 79 31.54 -9.03 8.14
CA ILE A 79 30.54 -8.98 9.22
C ILE A 79 30.28 -7.53 9.65
N SER A 80 31.33 -6.74 9.82
CA SER A 80 31.20 -5.33 10.23
C SER A 80 30.47 -4.50 9.17
N ALA A 81 30.77 -4.72 7.89
CA ALA A 81 30.08 -4.06 6.79
C ALA A 81 28.60 -4.47 6.69
N GLU A 82 28.27 -5.74 6.96
CA GLU A 82 26.89 -6.22 6.98
C GLU A 82 26.09 -5.60 8.13
N VAL A 83 26.64 -5.55 9.34
CA VAL A 83 26.01 -4.88 10.48
C VAL A 83 25.72 -3.41 10.18
N GLU A 84 26.66 -2.70 9.56
CA GLU A 84 26.44 -1.29 9.21
C GLU A 84 25.41 -1.12 8.10
N ARG A 85 25.39 -2.02 7.11
CA ARG A 85 24.36 -2.04 6.07
C ARG A 85 22.97 -2.24 6.66
N ASP A 86 22.82 -3.18 7.58
CA ASP A 86 21.55 -3.46 8.25
C ASP A 86 21.08 -2.27 9.07
N ARG A 87 21.99 -1.58 9.76
CA ARG A 87 21.68 -0.32 10.48
C ARG A 87 21.18 0.77 9.53
N LEU A 88 21.91 1.03 8.44
CA LEU A 88 21.52 2.03 7.45
C LEU A 88 20.20 1.68 6.77
N TYR A 89 19.97 0.40 6.48
CA TYR A 89 18.72 -0.08 5.91
C TYR A 89 17.56 0.10 6.90
N ALA A 90 17.74 -0.31 8.16
CA ALA A 90 16.72 -0.15 9.20
C ALA A 90 16.36 1.33 9.43
N GLU A 91 17.35 2.21 9.48
CA GLU A 91 17.13 3.65 9.63
C GLU A 91 16.39 4.24 8.43
N LYS A 92 16.78 3.87 7.20
CA LYS A 92 16.04 4.26 6.00
C LYS A 92 14.60 3.76 6.09
N GLN A 93 14.36 2.48 6.37
CA GLN A 93 13.02 1.91 6.48
C GLN A 93 12.16 2.61 7.53
N ARG A 94 12.73 2.97 8.69
CA ARG A 94 12.04 3.77 9.72
C ARG A 94 11.60 5.11 9.16
N ARG A 95 12.48 5.84 8.48
CA ARG A 95 12.13 7.13 7.83
C ARG A 95 11.02 6.96 6.80
N ARG A 96 11.08 5.89 5.99
CA ARG A 96 10.02 5.57 5.02
C ARG A 96 8.68 5.33 5.69
N GLN A 97 8.67 4.55 6.77
CA GLN A 97 7.46 4.23 7.51
C GLN A 97 6.84 5.48 8.14
N VAL A 98 7.66 6.34 8.75
CA VAL A 98 7.20 7.62 9.30
C VAL A 98 6.61 8.50 8.21
N MET A 99 7.32 8.70 7.08
CA MET A 99 6.81 9.51 5.97
C MET A 99 5.52 8.94 5.36
N ARG A 100 5.42 7.62 5.20
CA ARG A 100 4.18 6.96 4.75
C ARG A 100 3.03 7.21 5.71
N HIS A 101 3.27 7.07 7.01
CA HIS A 101 2.25 7.32 8.02
C HIS A 101 1.78 8.78 7.99
N ARG A 102 2.70 9.74 7.93
CA ARG A 102 2.36 11.18 7.81
C ARG A 102 1.54 11.48 6.56
N ARG A 103 1.89 10.89 5.40
CA ARG A 103 1.12 11.04 4.15
C ARG A 103 -0.28 10.45 4.29
N GLN A 104 -0.40 9.28 4.92
CA GLN A 104 -1.70 8.65 5.19
C GLN A 104 -2.59 9.55 6.08
N LEU A 105 -2.02 10.17 7.11
CA LEU A 105 -2.75 11.13 7.95
C LEU A 105 -3.24 12.33 7.13
N ALA A 106 -2.38 12.91 6.28
CA ALA A 106 -2.75 14.02 5.41
C ALA A 106 -3.89 13.66 4.44
N GLU A 107 -3.84 12.48 3.81
CA GLU A 107 -4.93 11.99 2.96
C GLU A 107 -6.23 11.82 3.74
N GLN A 108 -6.16 11.31 4.97
CA GLN A 108 -7.32 11.16 5.83
C GLN A 108 -7.90 12.53 6.26
N ARG A 109 -7.05 13.55 6.47
CA ARG A 109 -7.50 14.94 6.74
C ARG A 109 -8.28 15.49 5.55
N VAL A 110 -7.78 15.34 4.33
CA VAL A 110 -8.48 15.76 3.10
C VAL A 110 -9.83 15.06 2.98
N LYS A 111 -9.87 13.74 3.13
CA LYS A 111 -11.13 12.96 3.09
C LYS A 111 -12.12 13.39 4.17
N ARG A 112 -11.64 13.77 5.35
CA ARG A 112 -12.52 14.29 6.41
C ARG A 112 -13.10 15.64 6.01
N GLU A 113 -12.31 16.52 5.41
CA GLU A 113 -12.79 17.83 4.95
C GLU A 113 -13.84 17.70 3.85
N GLU A 114 -13.63 16.78 2.89
CA GLU A 114 -14.65 16.43 1.90
C GLU A 114 -15.95 15.94 2.56
N LYS A 115 -15.85 15.07 3.58
CA LYS A 115 -17.02 14.59 4.33
C LYS A 115 -17.72 15.70 5.12
N ARG A 116 -16.98 16.63 5.71
CA ARG A 116 -17.54 17.80 6.40
C ARG A 116 -18.34 18.65 5.43
N LEU A 117 -17.75 19.01 4.29
CA LEU A 117 -18.41 19.80 3.26
C LEU A 117 -19.66 19.09 2.71
N ALA A 118 -19.55 17.80 2.41
CA ALA A 118 -20.68 17.01 1.92
C ALA A 118 -21.83 16.93 2.94
N TYR A 119 -21.49 16.79 4.23
CA TYR A 119 -22.51 16.72 5.28
C TYR A 119 -23.16 18.09 5.53
N LEU A 120 -22.39 19.17 5.53
CA LEU A 120 -22.92 20.53 5.63
C LEU A 120 -23.83 20.89 4.44
N ASP A 121 -23.43 20.52 3.22
CA ASP A 121 -24.27 20.69 2.03
C ASP A 121 -25.58 19.89 2.14
N TRP A 122 -25.51 18.65 2.64
CA TRP A 122 -26.70 17.85 2.92
C TRP A 122 -27.64 18.55 3.93
N ILE A 123 -27.12 19.01 5.08
CA ILE A 123 -27.93 19.75 6.06
C ILE A 123 -28.59 20.97 5.41
N ALA A 124 -27.83 21.75 4.64
CA ALA A 124 -28.34 22.97 4.01
C ALA A 124 -29.41 22.67 2.96
N LYS A 125 -29.29 21.58 2.21
CA LYS A 125 -30.31 21.13 1.23
C LYS A 125 -31.57 20.65 1.95
N THR A 126 -31.42 19.83 3.00
CA THR A 126 -32.55 19.33 3.77
C THR A 126 -33.33 20.44 4.45
N ARG A 127 -32.65 21.45 5.01
CA ARG A 127 -33.33 22.62 5.62
C ARG A 127 -34.08 23.46 4.59
N ARG A 128 -33.50 23.67 3.40
CA ARG A 128 -34.21 24.33 2.29
C ARG A 128 -35.46 23.56 1.88
N GLU A 129 -35.37 22.24 1.78
CA GLU A 129 -36.53 21.40 1.47
C GLU A 129 -37.61 21.48 2.56
N VAL A 130 -37.23 21.52 3.83
CA VAL A 130 -38.15 21.75 4.95
C VAL A 130 -38.89 23.09 4.81
N ASP A 131 -38.16 24.16 4.50
CA ASP A 131 -38.75 25.49 4.32
C ASP A 131 -39.70 25.54 3.12
N ASP A 132 -39.30 24.93 1.99
CA ASP A 132 -40.12 24.82 0.78
C ASP A 132 -41.40 24.01 1.02
N LEU A 133 -41.31 22.88 1.74
CA LEU A 133 -42.47 22.06 2.10
C LEU A 133 -43.41 22.81 3.04
N ARG A 134 -42.88 23.50 4.06
CA ARG A 134 -43.69 24.32 4.98
C ARG A 134 -44.44 25.42 4.22
N ALA A 135 -43.74 26.18 3.38
CA ALA A 135 -44.36 27.23 2.57
C ALA A 135 -45.45 26.67 1.63
N THR A 136 -45.21 25.50 1.03
CA THR A 136 -46.18 24.84 0.15
C THR A 136 -47.43 24.38 0.91
N ILE A 137 -47.27 23.79 2.10
CA ILE A 137 -48.38 23.33 2.94
C ILE A 137 -49.18 24.52 3.47
N ASP A 138 -48.51 25.57 3.93
CA ASP A 138 -49.15 26.77 4.47
C ASP A 138 -49.92 27.59 3.43
N ALA A 139 -49.53 27.49 2.15
CA ALA A 139 -50.25 28.12 1.05
C ALA A 139 -51.61 27.46 0.74
N VAL A 140 -51.89 26.27 1.30
CA VAL A 140 -53.15 25.56 1.06
C VAL A 140 -54.28 26.15 1.90
N PRO A 141 -55.42 26.56 1.28
CA PRO A 141 -56.57 27.08 2.02
C PRO A 141 -57.16 26.01 2.94
N ARG A 142 -57.29 26.32 4.24
CA ARG A 142 -57.84 25.40 5.25
C ARG A 142 -59.37 25.28 5.25
N GLU A 143 -60.06 26.21 4.60
CA GLU A 143 -61.53 26.33 4.64
C GLU A 143 -62.23 25.79 3.39
N VAL A 144 -61.47 25.18 2.45
CA VAL A 144 -62.00 24.68 1.18
C VAL A 144 -61.97 23.15 1.17
N ASP A 145 -63.04 22.53 0.68
CA ASP A 145 -63.06 21.07 0.45
C ASP A 145 -62.14 20.74 -0.74
N LEU A 146 -60.92 20.31 -0.41
CA LEU A 146 -59.87 20.03 -1.40
C LEU A 146 -60.15 18.70 -2.11
N PRO A 147 -59.81 18.55 -3.40
CA PRO A 147 -59.91 17.27 -4.09
C PRO A 147 -59.14 16.15 -3.34
N PRO A 148 -59.65 14.90 -3.35
CA PRO A 148 -59.11 13.81 -2.52
C PRO A 148 -57.65 13.46 -2.82
N ASP A 149 -57.21 13.62 -4.06
CA ASP A 149 -55.82 13.37 -4.46
C ASP A 149 -54.88 14.44 -3.88
N TYR A 150 -55.33 15.69 -3.83
CA TYR A 150 -54.58 16.79 -3.25
C TYR A 150 -54.46 16.65 -1.73
N GLN A 151 -55.53 16.21 -1.06
CA GLN A 151 -55.49 15.89 0.38
C GLN A 151 -54.43 14.81 0.70
N ARG A 152 -54.37 13.73 -0.11
CA ARG A 152 -53.35 12.68 0.06
C ARG A 152 -51.93 13.21 -0.18
N MET A 153 -51.75 14.11 -1.14
CA MET A 153 -50.47 14.76 -1.40
C MET A 153 -50.01 15.61 -0.21
N ILE A 154 -50.90 16.41 0.39
CA ILE A 154 -50.57 17.23 1.58
C ILE A 154 -50.26 16.34 2.78
N ALA A 155 -51.05 15.30 3.05
CA ALA A 155 -50.75 14.36 4.13
C ALA A 155 -49.39 13.66 3.96
N TRP A 156 -49.00 13.34 2.71
CA TRP A 156 -47.67 12.84 2.41
C TRP A 156 -46.58 13.89 2.64
N ALA A 157 -46.82 15.14 2.23
CA ALA A 157 -45.89 16.24 2.41
C ALA A 157 -45.64 16.54 3.90
N GLU A 158 -46.69 16.50 4.73
CA GLU A 158 -46.60 16.64 6.20
C GLU A 158 -45.77 15.50 6.83
N CYS A 159 -46.02 14.25 6.41
CA CYS A 159 -45.20 13.11 6.85
C CYS A 159 -43.72 13.27 6.47
N ARG A 160 -43.45 13.75 5.25
CA ARG A 160 -42.09 14.00 4.76
C ARG A 160 -41.43 15.13 5.55
N LEU A 161 -42.14 16.23 5.78
CA LEU A 161 -41.69 17.37 6.56
C LEU A 161 -41.24 16.92 7.96
N ALA A 162 -42.10 16.20 8.68
CA ALA A 162 -41.80 15.71 10.03
C ALA A 162 -40.54 14.83 10.06
N ASN A 163 -40.31 14.01 9.02
CA ASN A 163 -39.14 13.16 8.92
C ASN A 163 -37.85 13.97 8.67
N LEU A 164 -37.89 14.96 7.78
CA LEU A 164 -36.73 15.83 7.50
C LEU A 164 -36.38 16.73 8.70
N GLU A 165 -37.38 17.21 9.43
CA GLU A 165 -37.18 17.96 10.68
C GLU A 165 -36.52 17.11 11.76
N ALA A 166 -36.98 15.86 11.94
CA ALA A 166 -36.37 14.92 12.88
C ALA A 166 -34.90 14.62 12.54
N GLN A 167 -34.57 14.54 11.25
CA GLN A 167 -33.19 14.33 10.78
C GLN A 167 -32.28 15.56 10.93
N THR A 168 -32.84 16.76 10.98
CA THR A 168 -32.09 18.03 11.06
C THR A 168 -32.16 18.71 12.42
N THR A 169 -32.68 18.01 13.42
CA THR A 169 -32.65 18.44 14.82
C THR A 169 -31.19 18.48 15.31
N VAL A 170 -30.88 19.38 16.25
CA VAL A 170 -29.50 19.60 16.73
C VAL A 170 -28.91 18.32 17.33
N GLU A 171 -29.69 17.56 18.09
CA GLU A 171 -29.30 16.30 18.70
C GLU A 171 -28.95 15.26 17.64
N GLN A 172 -29.79 15.08 16.63
CA GLN A 172 -29.55 14.11 15.54
C GLN A 172 -28.33 14.48 14.70
N ILE A 173 -28.13 15.78 14.45
CA ILE A 173 -26.92 16.28 13.79
C ILE A 173 -25.70 15.97 14.67
N GLN A 174 -25.75 16.28 15.96
CA GLN A 174 -24.66 16.02 16.90
C GLN A 174 -24.28 14.53 16.95
N ASP A 175 -25.27 13.64 17.06
CA ASP A 175 -25.06 12.19 17.05
C ASP A 175 -24.36 11.75 15.77
N THR A 176 -24.79 12.27 14.62
CA THR A 176 -24.17 11.99 13.32
C THR A 176 -22.72 12.53 13.24
N LEU A 177 -22.45 13.71 13.79
CA LEU A 177 -21.10 14.30 13.84
C LEU A 177 -20.15 13.44 14.66
N VAL A 178 -20.62 12.92 15.80
CA VAL A 178 -19.87 12.04 16.70
C VAL A 178 -19.63 10.67 16.05
N GLU A 179 -20.69 10.04 15.54
CA GLU A 179 -20.61 8.72 14.88
C GLU A 179 -19.59 8.73 13.73
N ARG A 180 -19.58 9.80 12.93
CA ARG A 180 -18.70 9.94 11.77
C ARG A 180 -17.33 10.53 12.11
N GLY A 181 -17.09 10.94 13.36
CA GLY A 181 -15.83 11.55 13.80
C GLY A 181 -15.42 12.79 12.98
N LEU A 182 -16.40 13.61 12.56
CA LEU A 182 -16.14 14.76 11.68
C LEU A 182 -15.45 15.91 12.44
N TYR A 183 -15.70 16.07 13.73
CA TYR A 183 -15.14 17.13 14.57
C TYR A 183 -14.61 16.58 15.90
N ALA A 184 -13.91 15.43 15.86
CA ALA A 184 -13.33 14.82 17.06
C ALA A 184 -12.27 15.73 17.71
N ASP A 185 -12.31 15.82 19.03
CA ASP A 185 -11.32 16.50 19.88
C ASP A 185 -10.95 15.57 21.05
N PRO A 186 -9.69 15.10 21.17
CA PRO A 186 -8.53 15.45 20.33
C PRO A 186 -8.63 14.88 18.92
N ASP A 187 -8.08 15.60 17.93
CA ASP A 187 -8.07 15.15 16.53
C ASP A 187 -7.11 13.95 16.35
N PRO A 188 -7.63 12.74 16.04
CA PRO A 188 -6.78 11.56 15.84
C PRO A 188 -5.91 11.65 14.57
N LEU A 189 -6.20 12.60 13.67
CA LEU A 189 -5.44 12.85 12.46
C LEU A 189 -4.47 14.01 12.58
N TYR A 190 -4.27 14.56 13.79
CA TYR A 190 -3.30 15.63 13.97
C TYR A 190 -1.87 15.13 13.76
N ASP A 191 -1.11 15.84 12.93
CA ASP A 191 0.33 15.64 12.76
C ASP A 191 1.07 16.85 13.34
N PRO A 192 1.90 16.68 14.39
CA PRO A 192 2.61 17.80 15.02
C PRO A 192 3.61 18.48 14.09
N GLU A 193 4.09 17.79 13.06
CA GLU A 193 5.03 18.31 12.07
C GLU A 193 4.33 18.88 10.82
N GLY A 194 2.98 18.94 10.82
CA GLY A 194 2.18 19.45 9.71
C GLY A 194 2.07 18.51 8.51
N ASP A 195 1.55 19.02 7.39
CA ASP A 195 1.40 18.22 6.17
C ASP A 195 2.76 17.89 5.55
N PRO A 196 3.01 16.63 5.18
CA PRO A 196 4.24 16.25 4.49
C PRO A 196 4.27 16.85 3.08
N PRO A 197 5.47 17.12 2.53
CA PRO A 197 5.61 17.61 1.17
C PRO A 197 4.99 16.64 0.14
N PRO A 198 4.45 17.16 -0.97
CA PRO A 198 3.85 16.36 -2.02
C PRO A 198 4.88 15.41 -2.64
N GLU A 199 4.43 14.25 -3.11
CA GLU A 199 5.29 13.27 -3.78
C GLU A 199 5.69 13.80 -5.16
N VAL A 200 6.94 14.23 -5.29
CA VAL A 200 7.47 14.75 -6.55
C VAL A 200 7.97 13.62 -7.44
N ASN A 201 8.54 12.55 -6.84
CA ASN A 201 9.04 11.38 -7.57
C ASN A 201 8.68 10.05 -6.90
N TYR A 202 8.55 9.00 -7.72
CA TYR A 202 8.36 7.60 -7.32
C TYR A 202 9.45 7.06 -6.36
N TRP A 203 10.59 7.74 -6.24
CA TRP A 203 11.70 7.34 -5.38
C TRP A 203 11.72 8.03 -4.01
N ASP A 204 10.79 8.96 -3.75
CA ASP A 204 10.73 9.74 -2.50
C ASP A 204 10.03 8.99 -1.34
N TYR A 205 10.11 7.66 -1.34
CA TYR A 205 9.64 6.80 -0.25
C TYR A 205 10.68 6.64 0.84
#